data_AF-A0A450RW06-F1
#
_entry.id   AF-A0A450RW06-F1
#
_cell.length_a   1.000
_cell.length_b   1.000
_cell.length_c   1.000
_cell.angle_alpha   90.00
_cell.angle_beta   90.00
_cell.angle_gamma   90.00
#
_symmetry.space_group_name_H-M   'P 1'
#
loop_
_entity.id
_entity.type
_entity.pdbx_description
1 polymer ?
#
loop_
_entity_poly.entity_id
_entity_poly.type
_entity_poly.pdbx_seq_one_letter_code
_entity_poly.pdbx_strand_id
1 'polypeptide(L)'
;MNGTFVIIADTARTAQTIELYLRLSLGEKIESYFMTYRRTLLSPPLVRRMDLLILELLTRDDEGYRAEGIFSAQRWMRSGRRALIVSGAGQSDSLDCLNYWDLAAPDLLHERILRLLDTPPARLADLTVLKDRFGKYCRPAVDLHGKKQTLR
;
A
#
# COMPACT_ATOMS: atom_id res chain seq x y z
N MET A 1 -2.45 -13.27 17.38
CA MET A 1 -2.66 -13.43 15.93
C MET A 1 -1.33 -13.79 15.31
N ASN A 2 -1.27 -14.85 14.50
CA ASN A 2 -0.15 -15.06 13.59
C ASN A 2 -0.56 -14.49 12.23
N GLY A 3 0.34 -13.83 11.51
CA GLY A 3 -0.01 -13.25 10.22
C GLY A 3 1.22 -13.00 9.33
N THR A 4 1.04 -13.14 8.03
CA THR A 4 2.05 -12.83 7.01
C THR A 4 1.71 -11.50 6.33
N PHE A 5 2.55 -10.49 6.55
CA PHE A 5 2.37 -9.16 5.98
C PHE A 5 3.39 -8.87 4.88
N VAL A 6 2.95 -8.19 3.84
CA VAL A 6 3.79 -7.73 2.73
C VAL A 6 3.73 -6.21 2.69
N ILE A 7 4.87 -5.56 2.83
CA ILE A 7 5.02 -4.10 2.79
C ILE A 7 5.67 -3.72 1.47
N ILE A 8 5.03 -2.86 0.70
CA ILE A 8 5.55 -2.33 -0.56
C ILE A 8 5.56 -0.81 -0.47
N ALA A 9 6.74 -0.23 -0.62
CA ALA A 9 6.94 1.21 -0.54
C ALA A 9 7.70 1.75 -1.77
N ASP A 10 7.79 3.07 -1.93
CA ASP A 10 8.63 3.69 -2.94
C ASP A 10 10.11 3.44 -2.64
N THR A 11 10.49 3.57 -1.36
CA THR A 11 11.87 3.38 -0.91
C THR A 11 12.02 2.22 0.06
N ALA A 12 13.18 1.56 0.03
CA ALA A 12 13.49 0.48 0.98
C ALA A 12 13.49 0.98 2.43
N ARG A 13 13.91 2.24 2.66
CA ARG A 13 13.93 2.86 3.99
C ARG A 13 12.51 2.99 4.54
N THR A 14 11.56 3.49 3.76
CA THR A 14 10.15 3.58 4.19
C THR A 14 9.60 2.19 4.52
N ALA A 15 9.85 1.21 3.65
CA ALA A 15 9.37 -0.17 3.84
C ALA A 15 9.94 -0.79 5.12
N GLN A 16 11.23 -0.61 5.39
CA GLN A 16 11.92 -1.06 6.60
C GLN A 16 11.42 -0.36 7.87
N THR A 17 11.18 0.95 7.81
CA THR A 17 10.63 1.69 8.96
C THR A 17 9.26 1.16 9.36
N ILE A 18 8.38 0.91 8.39
CA ILE A 18 7.08 0.30 8.64
C ILE A 18 7.24 -1.11 9.22
N GLU A 19 8.13 -1.92 8.64
CA GLU A 19 8.39 -3.29 9.10
C GLU A 19 8.86 -3.33 10.57
N LEU A 20 9.83 -2.49 10.91
CA LEU A 20 10.35 -2.37 12.27
C LEU A 20 9.25 -1.93 13.24
N TYR A 21 8.45 -0.93 12.87
CA TYR A 21 7.33 -0.47 13.68
C TYR A 21 6.34 -1.61 13.97
N LEU A 22 6.01 -2.42 12.96
CA LEU A 22 5.06 -3.54 13.12
C LEU A 22 5.65 -4.65 13.99
N ARG A 23 6.93 -4.97 13.84
CA ARG A 23 7.60 -5.92 14.74
C ARG A 23 7.58 -5.47 16.19
N LEU A 24 7.81 -4.18 16.44
CA LEU A 24 7.77 -3.62 17.79
C LEU A 24 6.35 -3.57 18.37
N SER A 25 5.35 -3.27 17.54
CA SER A 25 3.97 -3.05 18.00
C SER A 25 3.13 -4.33 18.09
N LEU A 26 3.35 -5.28 17.19
CA LEU A 26 2.58 -6.53 17.08
C LEU A 26 3.37 -7.77 17.56
N GLY A 27 4.66 -7.62 17.84
CA GLY A 27 5.55 -8.67 18.31
C GLY A 27 5.95 -9.67 17.23
N GLU A 28 6.67 -10.73 17.66
CA GLU A 28 7.26 -11.75 16.77
C GLU A 28 6.26 -12.69 16.10
N LYS A 29 4.96 -12.54 16.38
CA LYS A 29 3.90 -13.37 15.79
C LYS A 29 3.57 -12.97 14.35
N ILE A 30 4.09 -11.83 13.89
CA ILE A 30 3.92 -11.35 12.52
C ILE A 30 5.18 -11.65 11.71
N GLU A 31 5.00 -12.40 10.62
CA GLU A 31 6.01 -12.58 9.60
C GLU A 31 5.87 -11.45 8.57
N SER A 32 6.82 -10.53 8.52
CA SER A 32 6.79 -9.38 7.61
C SER A 32 7.84 -9.47 6.51
N TYR A 33 7.42 -9.16 5.28
CA TYR A 33 8.27 -9.02 4.11
C TYR A 33 8.19 -7.59 3.61
N PHE A 34 9.32 -6.94 3.36
CA PHE A 34 9.33 -5.59 2.78
C PHE A 34 10.00 -5.58 1.40
N MET A 35 9.50 -4.74 0.50
CA MET A 35 10.04 -4.55 -0.84
C MET A 35 9.70 -3.15 -1.37
N THR A 36 10.21 -2.83 -2.56
CA THR A 36 9.86 -1.58 -3.25
C THR A 36 9.00 -1.84 -4.47
N TYR A 37 8.23 -0.85 -4.91
CA TYR A 37 7.45 -0.94 -6.15
C TYR A 37 8.32 -1.25 -7.39
N ARG A 38 9.58 -0.81 -7.39
CA ARG A 38 10.53 -1.08 -8.50
C ARG A 38 11.12 -2.49 -8.47
N ARG A 39 11.04 -3.19 -7.33
CA ARG A 39 11.62 -4.52 -7.12
C ARG A 39 10.68 -5.39 -6.29
N THR A 40 9.48 -5.63 -6.80
CA THR A 40 8.52 -6.53 -6.17
C THR A 40 8.85 -7.99 -6.48
N LEU A 41 9.24 -8.75 -5.44
CA LEU A 41 9.51 -10.19 -5.53
C LEU A 41 8.40 -10.99 -4.85
N LEU A 42 7.18 -10.87 -5.37
CA LEU A 42 6.03 -11.61 -4.86
C LEU A 42 5.97 -13.00 -5.49
N SER A 43 6.57 -13.97 -4.79
CA SER A 43 6.47 -15.37 -5.21
C SER A 43 5.04 -15.89 -5.05
N PRO A 44 4.56 -16.80 -5.92
CA PRO A 44 3.24 -17.39 -5.78
C PRO A 44 2.96 -18.01 -4.39
N PRO A 45 3.92 -18.68 -3.72
CA PRO A 45 3.73 -19.13 -2.34
C PRO A 45 3.48 -17.98 -1.36
N LEU A 46 4.25 -16.89 -1.44
CA LEU A 46 4.06 -15.73 -0.57
C LEU A 46 2.70 -15.07 -0.79
N VAL A 47 2.30 -14.91 -2.05
CA VAL A 47 0.98 -14.36 -2.41
C VAL A 47 -0.14 -15.20 -1.81
N ARG A 48 -0.02 -16.53 -1.77
CA ARG A 48 -1.07 -17.39 -1.21
C ARG A 48 -1.24 -17.23 0.30
N ARG A 49 -0.13 -17.14 1.04
CA ARG A 49 -0.13 -17.06 2.51
C ARG A 49 -0.32 -15.66 3.08
N MET A 50 -0.15 -14.59 2.28
CA MET A 50 -0.23 -13.24 2.83
C MET A 50 -1.65 -12.90 3.28
N ASP A 51 -1.73 -12.34 4.48
CA ASP A 51 -2.96 -11.89 5.12
C ASP A 51 -3.25 -10.41 4.83
N LEU A 52 -2.18 -9.61 4.64
CA LEU A 52 -2.29 -8.17 4.40
C LEU A 52 -1.16 -7.66 3.49
N LEU A 53 -1.51 -6.83 2.51
CA LEU A 53 -0.58 -5.91 1.87
C LEU A 53 -0.64 -4.53 2.54
N ILE A 54 0.52 -3.94 2.78
CA ILE A 54 0.69 -2.56 3.23
C ILE A 54 1.41 -1.80 2.13
N LEU A 55 0.78 -0.76 1.60
CA LEU A 55 1.15 -0.12 0.34
C LEU A 55 1.39 1.36 0.56
N GLU A 56 2.60 1.87 0.33
CA GLU A 56 2.83 3.31 0.33
C GLU A 56 1.99 3.98 -0.78
N LEU A 57 1.26 5.03 -0.42
CA LEU A 57 0.37 5.72 -1.35
C LEU A 57 1.13 6.26 -2.56
N LEU A 58 2.23 6.97 -2.31
CA LEU A 58 2.94 7.75 -3.32
C LEU A 58 4.24 7.09 -3.72
N THR A 59 4.46 7.00 -5.02
CA THR A 59 5.77 6.71 -5.61
C THR A 59 6.27 7.91 -6.38
N ARG A 60 7.59 7.99 -6.56
CA ARG A 60 8.21 9.03 -7.38
C ARG A 60 8.82 8.42 -8.64
N ASP A 61 8.38 8.96 -9.78
CA ASP A 61 9.00 8.73 -11.09
C ASP A 61 9.41 10.07 -11.73
N ASP A 62 9.80 10.02 -13.01
CA ASP A 62 10.30 11.18 -13.76
C ASP A 62 9.25 12.28 -13.99
N GLU A 63 7.96 11.95 -13.91
CA GLU A 63 6.85 12.92 -14.01
C GLU A 63 6.36 13.40 -12.62
N GLY A 64 7.03 12.97 -11.55
CA GLY A 64 6.73 13.36 -10.17
C GLY A 64 6.00 12.28 -9.39
N TYR A 65 5.09 12.69 -8.51
CA TYR A 65 4.38 11.76 -7.64
C TYR A 65 3.24 11.03 -8.34
N ARG A 66 3.04 9.76 -7.99
CA ARG A 66 1.93 8.93 -8.48
C ARG A 66 1.32 8.15 -7.33
N ALA A 67 -0.01 8.07 -7.29
CA ALA A 67 -0.76 7.31 -6.29
C ALA A 67 -0.73 5.79 -6.57
N GLU A 68 0.46 5.21 -6.68
CA GLU A 68 0.67 3.79 -7.00
C GLU A 68 -0.02 2.86 -5.98
N GLY A 69 -0.04 3.25 -4.70
CA GLY A 69 -0.72 2.49 -3.66
C GLY A 69 -2.21 2.24 -3.95
N ILE A 70 -2.90 3.23 -4.53
CA ILE A 70 -4.32 3.08 -4.93
C ILE A 70 -4.46 2.05 -6.06
N PHE A 71 -3.65 2.15 -7.11
CA PHE A 71 -3.73 1.23 -8.25
C PHE A 71 -3.36 -0.20 -7.85
N SER A 72 -2.29 -0.34 -7.04
CA SER A 72 -1.86 -1.61 -6.49
C SER A 72 -2.91 -2.23 -5.57
N ALA A 73 -3.52 -1.45 -4.66
CA ALA A 73 -4.60 -1.94 -3.80
C ALA A 73 -5.78 -2.46 -4.61
N GLN A 74 -6.23 -1.72 -5.64
CA GLN A 74 -7.30 -2.16 -6.51
C GLN A 74 -7.01 -3.48 -7.21
N ARG A 75 -5.76 -3.68 -7.68
CA ARG A 75 -5.36 -4.93 -8.32
C ARG A 75 -5.45 -6.10 -7.34
N TRP A 76 -4.95 -5.93 -6.12
CA TRP A 76 -4.92 -7.00 -5.12
C TRP A 76 -6.29 -7.29 -4.51
N MET A 77 -7.11 -6.27 -4.27
CA MET A 77 -8.47 -6.43 -3.78
C MET A 77 -9.38 -7.16 -4.78
N ARG A 78 -9.20 -6.96 -6.09
CA ARG A 78 -9.88 -7.77 -7.13
C ARG A 78 -9.55 -9.27 -7.02
N SER A 79 -8.36 -9.61 -6.51
CA SER A 79 -7.96 -11.00 -6.25
C SER A 79 -8.34 -11.50 -4.85
N GLY A 80 -9.18 -10.74 -4.12
CA GLY A 80 -9.65 -11.09 -2.78
C GLY A 80 -8.65 -10.81 -1.66
N ARG A 81 -7.57 -10.06 -1.92
CA ARG A 81 -6.55 -9.74 -0.91
C ARG A 81 -6.86 -8.45 -0.18
N ARG A 82 -6.57 -8.43 1.13
CA ARG A 82 -6.64 -7.21 1.95
C ARG A 82 -5.45 -6.31 1.64
N ALA A 83 -5.72 -5.02 1.55
CA ALA A 83 -4.71 -3.99 1.36
C ALA A 83 -4.98 -2.81 2.29
N LEU A 84 -3.93 -2.32 2.94
CA LEU A 84 -3.88 -1.06 3.67
C LEU A 84 -2.95 -0.12 2.91
N ILE A 85 -3.45 1.06 2.55
CA ILE A 85 -2.66 2.13 1.97
C ILE A 85 -2.14 3.01 3.11
N VAL A 86 -0.83 3.23 3.16
CA VAL A 86 -0.18 4.10 4.14
C VAL A 86 0.41 5.33 3.47
N SER A 87 0.40 6.47 4.17
CA SER A 87 0.98 7.70 3.64
C SER A 87 1.61 8.56 4.72
N GLY A 88 2.55 9.42 4.32
CA GLY A 88 3.03 10.55 5.12
C GLY A 88 2.27 11.85 4.86
N ALA A 89 1.17 11.83 4.09
CA ALA A 89 0.49 13.04 3.62
C ALA A 89 -0.32 13.79 4.69
N GLY A 90 -0.72 13.12 5.78
CA GLY A 90 -1.44 13.74 6.91
C GLY A 90 -2.84 14.27 6.55
N GLN A 91 -3.66 13.47 5.86
CA GLN A 91 -5.02 13.80 5.44
C GLN A 91 -6.10 12.83 5.95
N SER A 92 -5.74 11.84 6.77
CA SER A 92 -6.67 10.81 7.26
C SER A 92 -7.76 11.38 8.18
N ASP A 93 -7.52 12.51 8.83
CA ASP A 93 -8.49 13.20 9.69
C ASP A 93 -9.81 13.58 8.98
N SER A 94 -9.78 13.69 7.66
CA SER A 94 -10.90 14.07 6.81
C SER A 94 -11.27 12.99 5.78
N LEU A 95 -10.83 11.75 6.01
CA LEU A 95 -11.09 10.60 5.13
C LEU A 95 -11.65 9.42 5.92
N ASP A 96 -12.92 9.10 5.66
CA ASP A 96 -13.52 7.86 6.18
C ASP A 96 -13.18 6.68 5.27
N CYS A 97 -12.01 6.07 5.49
CA CYS A 97 -11.56 4.89 4.76
C CYS A 97 -10.74 3.96 5.65
N LEU A 98 -11.27 2.77 5.96
CA LEU A 98 -10.56 1.78 6.79
C LEU A 98 -9.26 1.27 6.12
N ASN A 99 -9.22 1.27 4.79
CA ASN A 99 -8.07 0.84 3.99
C ASN A 99 -7.01 1.93 3.83
N TYR A 100 -7.11 3.04 4.55
CA TYR A 100 -6.15 4.13 4.53
C TYR A 100 -5.66 4.49 5.93
N TRP A 101 -4.39 4.84 6.04
CA TRP A 101 -3.78 5.36 7.25
C TRP A 101 -2.68 6.36 6.91
N ASP A 102 -2.57 7.44 7.67
CA ASP A 102 -1.42 8.34 7.64
C ASP A 102 -1.17 8.97 9.02
N LEU A 103 -0.22 9.89 9.09
CA LEU A 103 0.21 10.56 10.32
C LEU A 103 -0.87 11.40 11.01
N ALA A 104 -1.96 11.75 10.31
CA ALA A 104 -3.11 12.45 10.88
C ALA A 104 -4.25 11.50 11.30
N ALA A 105 -4.06 10.18 11.16
CA ALA A 105 -5.05 9.22 11.61
C ALA A 105 -5.25 9.31 13.14
N PRO A 106 -6.50 9.19 13.64
CA PRO A 106 -6.79 9.28 15.07
C PRO A 106 -6.31 8.05 15.86
N ASP A 107 -5.90 7.00 15.15
CA ASP A 107 -5.46 5.73 15.70
C ASP A 107 -4.05 5.35 15.25
N LEU A 108 -3.42 4.45 16.01
CA LEU A 108 -2.10 3.95 15.67
C LEU A 108 -2.19 2.96 14.49
N LEU A 109 -1.13 2.90 13.68
CA LEU A 109 -1.07 2.04 12.49
C LEU A 109 -1.38 0.57 12.83
N HIS A 110 -0.87 0.05 13.95
CA HIS A 110 -1.12 -1.34 14.34
C HIS A 110 -2.57 -1.58 14.76
N GLU A 111 -3.24 -0.61 15.39
CA GLU A 111 -4.67 -0.69 15.74
C GLU A 111 -5.54 -0.68 14.49
N ARG A 112 -5.16 0.11 13.48
CA ARG A 112 -5.80 0.14 12.16
C ARG A 112 -5.70 -1.22 11.47
N ILE A 113 -4.51 -1.82 11.50
CA ILE A 113 -4.26 -3.15 10.93
C ILE A 113 -5.12 -4.22 11.60
N LEU A 114 -5.17 -4.24 12.93
CA LEU A 114 -5.98 -5.23 13.66
C LEU A 114 -7.47 -5.09 13.31
N ARG A 115 -7.99 -3.86 13.31
CA ARG A 115 -9.37 -3.59 12.86
C ARG A 115 -9.62 -4.05 11.43
N LEU A 116 -8.72 -3.76 10.51
CA LEU A 116 -8.84 -4.18 9.11
C LEU A 116 -8.84 -5.70 8.95
N LEU A 117 -8.14 -6.44 9.81
CA LEU A 117 -8.11 -7.90 9.79
C LEU A 117 -9.38 -8.52 10.39
N ASP A 118 -9.95 -7.87 11.40
CA ASP A 118 -11.18 -8.31 12.08
C ASP A 118 -12.47 -7.99 11.30
N THR A 119 -12.45 -7.01 10.40
CA THR A 119 -13.60 -6.68 9.54
C THR A 119 -13.63 -7.53 8.27
N PRO A 120 -14.78 -7.69 7.58
CA PRO A 120 -14.82 -8.28 6.24
C PRO A 120 -13.89 -7.56 5.24
N PRO A 121 -13.41 -8.25 4.18
CA PRO A 121 -12.62 -7.59 3.13
C PRO A 121 -13.38 -6.41 2.51
N ALA A 122 -12.69 -5.28 2.37
CA ALA A 122 -13.26 -4.07 1.80
C ALA A 122 -13.66 -4.24 0.33
N ARG A 123 -14.67 -3.48 -0.09
CA ARG A 123 -15.11 -3.41 -1.48
C ARG A 123 -14.23 -2.44 -2.24
N LEU A 124 -14.09 -2.65 -3.55
CA LEU A 124 -13.33 -1.72 -4.42
C LEU A 124 -13.91 -0.30 -4.40
N ALA A 125 -15.22 -0.16 -4.14
CA ALA A 125 -15.91 1.11 -4.01
C ALA A 125 -15.35 1.96 -2.85
N ASP A 126 -14.84 1.32 -1.80
CA ASP A 126 -14.30 1.97 -0.61
C ASP A 126 -13.00 2.74 -0.90
N LEU A 127 -12.35 2.46 -2.04
CA LEU A 127 -11.18 3.20 -2.51
C LEU A 127 -11.54 4.44 -3.36
N THR A 128 -12.81 4.66 -3.69
CA THR A 128 -13.23 5.82 -4.51
C THR A 128 -12.93 7.14 -3.79
N VAL A 129 -13.17 7.21 -2.48
CA VAL A 129 -12.85 8.40 -1.67
C VAL A 129 -11.37 8.78 -1.73
N LEU A 130 -10.47 7.78 -1.81
CA LEU A 130 -9.04 8.03 -1.96
C LEU A 130 -8.71 8.53 -3.36
N LYS A 131 -9.39 8.03 -4.40
CA LYS A 131 -9.22 8.53 -5.77
C LYS A 131 -9.68 9.97 -5.90
N ASP A 132 -10.79 10.33 -5.28
CA ASP A 132 -11.30 11.69 -5.33
C ASP A 132 -10.33 12.63 -4.61
N ARG A 133 -9.85 12.23 -3.42
CA ARG A 133 -8.91 13.03 -2.64
C ARG A 133 -7.53 13.17 -3.30
N PHE A 134 -6.99 12.07 -3.84
CA PHE A 134 -5.66 12.01 -4.43
C PHE A 134 -5.68 12.07 -5.96
N GLY A 135 -6.78 12.54 -6.56
CA GLY A 135 -7.02 12.48 -8.01
C GLY A 135 -5.91 13.09 -8.85
N LYS A 136 -5.28 14.18 -8.38
CA LYS A 136 -4.13 14.80 -9.06
C LYS A 136 -2.89 13.89 -9.17
N TYR A 137 -2.81 12.84 -8.37
CA TYR A 137 -1.74 11.84 -8.39
C TYR A 137 -2.19 10.52 -9.07
N CYS A 138 -3.48 10.38 -9.41
CA CYS A 138 -4.03 9.20 -10.08
C CYS A 138 -3.78 9.25 -11.59
N ARG A 139 -2.51 9.13 -11.98
CA ARG A 139 -2.09 9.06 -13.38
C ARG A 139 -1.75 7.64 -13.84
N PRO A 140 -1.89 7.31 -15.14
CA PRO A 140 -1.49 6.01 -15.68
C PRO A 140 -0.01 5.71 -15.43
N ALA A 141 0.37 4.43 -15.41
CA ALA A 141 1.78 4.07 -15.46
C ALA A 141 2.36 4.43 -16.83
N VAL A 142 3.49 5.11 -16.85
CA VAL A 142 4.19 5.43 -18.10
C VAL A 142 5.04 4.22 -18.48
N ASP A 143 4.73 3.61 -19.62
CA ASP A 143 5.56 2.54 -20.17
C ASP A 143 6.73 3.16 -20.95
N LEU A 144 7.91 3.22 -20.32
CA LEU A 144 9.13 3.71 -20.96
C LEU A 144 9.64 2.75 -22.07
N HIS A 145 9.06 1.55 -22.21
CA HIS A 145 9.39 0.64 -23.31
C HIS A 145 8.86 1.09 -24.67
N GLY A 146 7.95 2.07 -24.73
CA GLY A 146 7.43 2.62 -26.00
C GLY A 146 8.28 3.74 -26.62
N LYS A 147 9.29 4.27 -25.93
CA LYS A 147 10.12 5.41 -26.42
C LYS A 147 11.50 5.01 -26.95
N LYS A 148 11.57 3.89 -27.67
CA LYS A 148 12.71 3.59 -28.56
C LYS A 148 12.21 3.19 -29.94
N GLN A 149 11.90 4.17 -30.78
CA GLN A 149 12.08 4.15 -32.24
C GLN A 149 11.43 5.40 -32.86
N THR A 150 12.16 6.51 -32.86
CA THR A 150 12.18 7.48 -33.96
C THR A 150 13.26 8.51 -33.68
N LEU A 151 14.51 8.11 -33.92
CA LEU A 151 15.51 9.07 -34.39
C LEU A 151 15.40 9.00 -35.92
N ARG A 152 14.94 10.11 -36.51
CA ARG A 152 15.10 10.39 -37.93
C ARG A 152 16.54 10.77 -38.21
#